data_AF-A0A848V2D7-F1
#
_entry.id   AF-A0A848V2D7-F1
#
_cell.length_a   1.000
_cell.length_b   1.000
_cell.length_c   1.000
_cell.angle_alpha   90.00
_cell.angle_beta   90.00
_cell.angle_gamma   90.00
#
_symmetry.space_group_name_H-M   'P 1'
#
loop_
_entity.id
_entity.type
_entity.pdbx_description
1 polymer ?
#
loop_
_entity_poly.entity_id
_entity_poly.type
_entity_poly.pdbx_seq_one_letter_code
_entity_poly.pdbx_strand_id
1 'polypeptide(L)'
;MTYKKFLILGLAGTLAACRTTPEPEAPSVEVETQPVQTCTPISALEKVEVPAETETFTTIVLIDNPPYDPIERREQQVRVVKEAYFIYIDSEGKEVIDICGEAAADETMIEETANETPAE
;
A
#
# COMPACT_ATOMS: atom_id res chain seq x y z
N MET A 1 95.77 5.42 35.07
CA MET A 1 95.51 4.21 35.86
C MET A 1 94.32 4.53 36.77
N THR A 2 93.09 4.16 36.38
CA THR A 2 92.32 3.00 36.91
C THR A 2 92.05 3.14 38.42
N TYR A 3 90.84 3.12 38.99
CA TYR A 3 89.59 2.36 38.79
C TYR A 3 88.42 3.18 39.42
N LYS A 4 87.23 3.34 38.82
CA LYS A 4 86.13 2.39 38.57
C LYS A 4 85.27 2.04 39.83
N LYS A 5 84.11 2.72 39.93
CA LYS A 5 82.75 2.21 40.30
C LYS A 5 82.49 1.81 41.78
N PHE A 6 81.29 1.84 42.38
CA PHE A 6 79.87 2.07 41.99
C PHE A 6 78.99 2.12 43.28
N LEU A 7 77.69 2.46 43.11
CA LEU A 7 76.52 1.95 43.88
C LEU A 7 76.33 2.56 45.30
N ILE A 8 75.19 3.14 45.72
CA ILE A 8 73.77 2.99 45.35
C ILE A 8 73.05 4.28 45.78
N LEU A 9 72.31 4.97 44.90
CA LEU A 9 71.26 5.88 45.36
C LEU A 9 70.12 5.90 44.34
N GLY A 10 68.92 5.66 44.85
CA GLY A 10 67.68 6.15 44.26
C GLY A 10 67.09 5.28 43.15
N LEU A 11 66.30 4.27 43.54
CA LEU A 11 65.21 3.78 42.71
C LEU A 11 63.90 3.89 43.49
N ALA A 12 63.47 5.14 43.74
CA ALA A 12 62.18 5.43 44.33
C ALA A 12 61.27 6.06 43.27
N GLY A 13 60.29 5.28 42.83
CA GLY A 13 58.94 5.75 42.49
C GLY A 13 58.79 6.72 41.32
N THR A 14 58.89 6.22 40.09
CA THR A 14 58.23 6.84 38.93
C THR A 14 57.01 6.03 38.52
N LEU A 15 56.01 5.94 39.41
CA LEU A 15 54.63 5.69 38.97
C LEU A 15 54.11 7.03 38.43
N ALA A 16 54.58 7.39 37.23
CA ALA A 16 53.99 8.46 36.47
C ALA A 16 52.52 8.10 36.24
N ALA A 17 51.62 8.88 36.83
CA ALA A 17 50.19 8.74 36.66
C ALA A 17 49.85 8.83 35.17
N CYS A 18 49.48 7.71 34.55
CA CYS A 18 48.82 7.72 33.26
C CYS A 18 47.46 8.41 33.44
N ARG A 19 47.40 9.70 33.09
CA ARG A 19 46.13 10.41 32.95
C ARG A 19 45.46 9.90 31.67
N THR A 20 44.40 9.13 31.81
CA THR A 20 43.49 8.84 30.70
C THR A 20 42.83 10.14 30.29
N THR A 21 43.19 10.66 29.13
CA THR A 21 42.50 11.79 28.50
C THR A 21 41.11 11.31 28.11
N PRO A 22 40.01 11.94 28.57
CA PRO A 22 38.68 11.58 28.13
C PRO A 22 38.57 11.86 26.62
N GLU A 23 38.06 10.87 25.88
CA GLU A 23 37.80 11.00 24.45
C GLU A 23 36.74 12.11 24.24
N PRO A 24 37.00 13.11 23.39
CA PRO A 24 36.01 14.15 23.13
C PRO A 24 34.77 13.50 22.49
N GLU A 25 33.62 13.63 23.15
CA GLU A 25 32.34 13.21 22.59
C GLU A 25 32.13 13.95 21.26
N ALA A 26 32.15 13.20 20.16
CA ALA A 26 31.88 13.76 18.85
C ALA A 26 30.44 14.31 18.84
N PRO A 27 30.22 15.53 18.33
CA PRO A 27 28.87 16.07 18.24
C PRO A 27 28.02 15.13 17.37
N SER A 28 26.83 14.78 17.87
CA SER A 28 25.89 13.96 17.11
C SER A 28 25.52 14.70 15.83
N VAL A 29 25.86 14.10 14.69
CA VAL A 29 25.43 14.60 13.39
C VAL A 29 23.96 14.21 13.23
N GLU A 30 23.08 15.15 13.56
CA GLU A 30 21.65 15.02 13.23
C GLU A 30 21.51 15.19 11.72
N VAL A 31 21.34 14.06 11.02
CA VAL A 31 21.02 14.05 9.59
C VAL A 31 19.53 14.31 9.47
N GLU A 32 19.15 15.56 9.21
CA GLU A 32 17.78 15.88 8.81
C GLU A 32 17.51 15.25 7.43
N THR A 33 16.88 14.07 7.44
CA THR A 33 16.39 13.45 6.21
C THR A 33 15.12 14.16 5.78
N GLN A 34 15.12 14.71 4.56
CA GLN A 34 13.89 15.24 3.96
C GLN A 34 12.87 14.11 3.82
N PRO A 35 11.56 14.38 4.03
CA PRO A 35 10.52 13.40 3.82
C PRO A 35 10.50 12.98 2.35
N VAL A 36 10.71 11.70 2.10
CA VAL A 36 10.57 11.12 0.76
C VAL A 36 9.08 10.97 0.48
N GLN A 37 8.56 11.63 -0.55
CA GLN A 37 7.21 11.34 -1.04
C GLN A 37 7.21 9.96 -1.68
N THR A 38 6.40 9.05 -1.15
CA THR A 38 6.30 7.66 -1.62
C THR A 38 5.16 7.46 -2.61
N CYS A 39 4.22 8.39 -2.66
CA CYS A 39 2.94 8.30 -3.34
C CYS A 39 2.76 9.43 -4.36
N THR A 40 1.90 9.22 -5.34
CA THR A 40 1.61 10.21 -6.38
C THR A 40 0.46 11.12 -5.96
N PRO A 41 0.58 12.46 -6.07
CA PRO A 41 -0.53 13.34 -5.72
C PRO A 41 -1.72 13.15 -6.66
N ILE A 42 -2.93 13.07 -6.12
CA ILE A 42 -4.16 12.89 -6.91
C ILE A 42 -4.36 13.99 -7.97
N SER A 43 -3.87 15.20 -7.72
CA SER A 43 -3.95 16.33 -8.67
C SER A 43 -3.14 16.12 -9.95
N ALA A 44 -2.21 15.17 -9.95
CA ALA A 44 -1.42 14.79 -11.12
C ALA A 44 -2.00 13.58 -11.88
N LEU A 45 -3.13 13.05 -11.44
CA LEU A 45 -3.76 11.85 -11.99
C LEU A 45 -5.10 12.17 -12.66
N GLU A 46 -5.46 11.35 -13.64
CA GLU A 46 -6.77 11.40 -14.30
C GLU A 46 -7.65 10.26 -13.76
N LYS A 47 -8.89 10.58 -13.34
CA LYS A 47 -9.90 9.59 -12.95
C LYS A 47 -10.60 9.07 -14.22
N VAL A 48 -10.51 7.76 -14.47
CA VAL A 48 -11.09 7.11 -15.65
C VAL A 48 -12.12 6.07 -15.22
N GLU A 49 -13.25 6.04 -15.91
CA GLU A 49 -14.29 5.03 -15.72
C GLU A 49 -13.97 3.77 -16.54
N VAL A 50 -13.90 2.62 -15.87
CA VAL A 50 -13.84 1.31 -16.48
C VAL A 50 -15.27 0.77 -16.56
N PRO A 51 -15.80 0.50 -17.77
CA PRO A 51 -17.18 0.10 -17.95
C PRO A 51 -17.45 -1.30 -17.36
N ALA A 52 -18.71 -1.53 -16.98
CA ALA A 52 -19.16 -2.82 -16.47
C ALA A 52 -18.99 -3.95 -17.50
N GLU A 53 -18.55 -5.12 -17.04
CA GLU A 53 -18.49 -6.34 -17.86
C GLU A 53 -19.84 -7.07 -17.77
N THR A 54 -20.41 -7.42 -18.92
CA THR A 54 -21.70 -8.11 -19.00
C THR A 54 -21.58 -9.46 -19.72
N GLU A 55 -22.36 -10.42 -19.28
CA GLU A 55 -22.47 -11.74 -19.91
C GLU A 55 -23.93 -12.07 -20.22
N THR A 56 -24.14 -12.82 -21.31
CA THR A 56 -25.48 -13.27 -21.72
C THR A 56 -25.72 -14.69 -21.24
N PHE A 57 -26.74 -14.87 -20.41
CA PHE A 57 -27.17 -16.15 -19.87
C PHE A 57 -28.41 -16.63 -20.62
N THR A 58 -28.41 -17.90 -21.01
CA THR A 58 -29.61 -18.56 -21.53
C THR A 58 -30.31 -19.28 -20.39
N THR A 59 -31.51 -18.82 -20.07
CA THR A 59 -32.38 -19.46 -19.07
C THR A 59 -33.48 -20.23 -19.78
N ILE A 60 -33.72 -21.47 -19.36
CA ILE A 60 -34.86 -22.26 -19.82
C ILE A 60 -35.96 -22.11 -18.77
N VAL A 61 -37.06 -21.49 -19.16
CA VAL A 61 -38.25 -21.34 -18.33
C VAL A 61 -39.22 -22.44 -18.71
N LEU A 62 -39.62 -23.23 -17.72
CA LEU A 62 -40.63 -24.29 -17.85
C LEU A 62 -41.94 -23.77 -17.29
N ILE A 63 -42.99 -23.75 -18.12
CA ILE A 63 -44.34 -23.38 -17.72
C ILE A 63 -45.17 -24.65 -17.65
N ASP A 64 -45.66 -24.98 -16.45
CA ASP A 64 -46.55 -26.12 -16.24
C ASP A 64 -47.92 -25.86 -16.89
N ASN A 65 -48.44 -26.83 -17.64
CA ASN A 65 -49.65 -26.65 -18.47
C ASN A 65 -50.55 -27.91 -18.50
N PRO A 66 -51.05 -28.41 -17.36
CA PRO A 66 -51.93 -29.57 -17.34
C PRO A 66 -53.25 -29.31 -18.09
N PRO A 67 -53.80 -30.28 -18.83
CA PRO A 67 -53.38 -31.69 -18.95
C PRO A 67 -52.28 -31.95 -20.00
N TYR A 68 -51.71 -30.92 -20.61
CA TYR A 68 -50.72 -31.00 -21.67
C TYR A 68 -49.27 -31.02 -21.13
N ASP A 69 -48.32 -31.29 -22.02
CA ASP A 69 -46.90 -31.25 -21.68
C ASP A 69 -46.46 -29.82 -21.31
N PRO A 70 -45.48 -29.68 -20.38
CA PRO A 70 -44.91 -28.39 -20.04
C PRO A 70 -44.35 -27.66 -21.26
N ILE A 71 -44.50 -26.34 -21.27
CA ILE A 71 -44.00 -25.49 -22.34
C ILE A 71 -42.61 -25.00 -21.95
N GLU A 72 -41.61 -25.31 -22.77
CA GLU A 72 -40.24 -24.80 -22.62
C GLU A 72 -40.06 -23.50 -23.41
N ARG A 73 -39.58 -22.45 -22.74
CA ARG A 73 -39.18 -21.18 -23.35
C ARG A 73 -37.71 -20.90 -23.06
N ARG A 74 -36.94 -20.55 -24.10
CA ARG A 74 -35.54 -20.11 -23.96
C ARG A 74 -35.50 -18.59 -23.95
N GLU A 75 -34.96 -18.03 -22.88
CA GLU A 75 -34.80 -16.59 -22.71
C GLU A 75 -33.33 -16.24 -22.56
N GLN A 76 -32.91 -15.17 -23.23
CA GLN A 76 -31.58 -14.59 -23.04
C GLN A 76 -31.67 -13.43 -22.06
N GLN A 77 -30.84 -13.46 -21.03
CA GLN A 77 -30.74 -12.41 -20.03
C GLN A 77 -29.30 -11.90 -20.02
N VAL A 78 -29.10 -10.60 -20.22
CA VAL A 78 -27.81 -9.96 -20.02
C VAL A 78 -27.68 -9.61 -18.54
N ARG A 79 -26.60 -10.05 -17.90
CA ARG A 79 -26.31 -9.75 -16.50
C ARG A 79 -24.93 -9.12 -16.37
N VAL A 80 -24.82 -8.15 -15.47
CA VAL A 80 -23.54 -7.57 -15.10
C VAL A 80 -22.78 -8.59 -14.25
N VAL A 81 -21.56 -8.92 -14.68
CA VAL A 81 -20.67 -9.85 -13.99
C VAL A 81 -19.61 -9.08 -13.20
N LYS A 82 -19.20 -7.91 -13.70
CA LYS A 82 -18.39 -6.95 -12.96
C LYS A 82 -18.98 -5.57 -13.14
N GLU A 83 -19.25 -4.91 -12.02
CA GLU A 83 -19.73 -3.53 -12.02
C GLU A 83 -18.70 -2.57 -12.60
N ALA A 84 -19.16 -1.42 -13.08
CA ALA A 84 -18.29 -0.34 -13.48
C ALA A 84 -17.52 0.18 -12.26
N TYR A 85 -16.27 0.57 -12.46
CA TYR A 85 -15.43 1.11 -11.39
C TYR A 85 -14.48 2.18 -11.93
N PHE A 86 -13.94 2.99 -11.03
CA PHE A 86 -13.00 4.04 -11.40
C PHE A 86 -11.57 3.65 -11.08
N ILE A 87 -10.65 4.02 -11.97
CA ILE A 87 -9.20 3.93 -11.76
C ILE A 87 -8.58 5.32 -11.91
N TYR A 88 -7.35 5.46 -11.40
CA TYR A 88 -6.54 6.65 -11.61
C TYR A 88 -5.35 6.31 -12.50
N ILE A 89 -5.12 7.11 -13.53
CA ILE A 89 -4.02 6.94 -14.46
C ILE A 89 -3.05 8.12 -14.43
N ASP A 90 -1.78 7.85 -14.71
CA ASP A 90 -0.77 8.88 -14.90
C ASP A 90 -0.77 9.45 -16.34
N SER A 91 0.11 10.42 -16.61
CA SER A 91 0.27 11.01 -17.95
C SER A 91 0.78 10.04 -19.02
N GLU A 92 1.27 8.87 -18.63
CA GLU A 92 1.68 7.79 -19.54
C GLU A 92 0.57 6.75 -19.75
N GLY A 93 -0.59 6.93 -19.11
CA GLY A 93 -1.74 6.02 -19.18
C GLY A 93 -1.61 4.77 -18.32
N LYS A 94 -0.73 4.76 -17.32
CA LYS A 94 -0.56 3.63 -16.39
C LYS A 94 -1.42 3.83 -15.15
N GLU A 95 -2.03 2.74 -14.69
CA GLU A 95 -2.79 2.71 -13.43
C GLU A 95 -1.87 2.97 -12.24
N VAL A 96 -2.27 3.91 -11.37
CA VAL A 96 -1.55 4.27 -10.15
C VAL A 96 -2.41 3.90 -8.95
N ILE A 97 -1.88 3.03 -8.09
CA ILE A 97 -2.58 2.52 -6.90
C ILE A 97 -2.15 3.30 -5.64
N ASP A 98 -0.90 3.78 -5.59
CA ASP A 98 -0.36 4.53 -4.46
C ASP A 98 -0.56 6.04 -4.66
N ILE A 99 -1.71 6.53 -4.19
CA ILE A 99 -2.17 7.90 -4.40
C ILE A 99 -2.21 8.64 -3.06
N CYS A 100 -1.68 9.85 -3.06
CA CYS A 100 -1.76 10.76 -1.93
C CYS A 100 -2.74 11.92 -2.15
N GLY A 101 -3.44 12.25 -1.08
CA GLY A 101 -4.50 13.26 -1.05
C GLY A 101 -5.85 12.64 -0.73
N GLU A 102 -6.78 13.45 -0.25
CA GLU A 102 -8.16 13.02 -0.09
C GLU A 102 -8.77 12.91 -1.49
N ALA A 103 -9.05 11.68 -1.94
CA ALA A 103 -9.98 11.50 -3.03
C ALA A 103 -11.30 12.14 -2.60
N ALA A 104 -11.82 13.07 -3.39
CA ALA A 104 -13.16 13.59 -3.17
C ALA A 104 -14.09 12.38 -3.08
N ALA A 105 -14.69 12.18 -1.90
CA ALA A 105 -15.60 11.08 -1.65
C ALA A 105 -16.77 11.22 -2.61
N ASP A 106 -16.72 10.47 -3.70
CA ASP A 106 -17.82 10.33 -4.62
C ASP A 106 -18.76 9.31 -3.97
N GLU A 107 -19.65 9.84 -3.13
CA GLU A 107 -20.70 9.09 -2.43
C GLU A 107 -21.68 8.50 -3.45
N THR A 108 -21.28 7.42 -4.10
CA THR A 108 -22.17 6.50 -4.80
C THR A 108 -21.99 5.11 -4.21
N MET A 109 -22.16 5.03 -2.89
CA MET A 109 -22.54 3.78 -2.24
C MET A 109 -23.91 3.41 -2.83
N ILE A 110 -23.89 2.43 -3.73
CA ILE A 110 -25.06 1.84 -4.35
C ILE A 110 -26.02 1.47 -3.23
N GLU A 111 -27.17 2.13 -3.23
CA GLU A 111 -28.31 1.75 -2.41
C GLU A 111 -28.66 0.31 -2.78
N GLU A 112 -28.32 -0.63 -1.90
CA GLU A 112 -28.74 -2.03 -1.96
C GLU A 112 -30.27 -2.04 -1.84
N THR A 113 -30.94 -1.78 -2.97
CA THR A 113 -32.37 -2.00 -3.10
C THR A 113 -32.55 -3.50 -3.22
N ALA A 114 -32.72 -4.14 -2.06
CA ALA A 114 -33.24 -5.48 -1.91
C ALA A 114 -34.48 -5.62 -2.80
N ASN A 115 -34.32 -6.29 -3.93
CA ASN A 115 -35.43 -6.68 -4.79
C ASN A 115 -36.13 -7.86 -4.11
N GLU A 116 -37.02 -7.54 -3.16
CA GLU A 116 -37.97 -8.50 -2.63
C GLU A 116 -38.82 -9.02 -3.79
N THR A 117 -38.54 -10.25 -4.19
CA THR A 117 -39.38 -10.99 -5.13
C THR A 117 -40.74 -11.23 -4.47
N PRO A 118 -41.87 -10.75 -5.03
CA PRO A 118 -43.17 -11.18 -4.54
C PRO A 118 -43.39 -12.61 -5.02
N ALA A 119 -43.52 -13.52 -4.06
CA ALA A 119 -44.00 -14.86 -4.30
C ALA A 119 -45.53 -14.80 -4.47
N GLU A 120 -46.02 -15.10 -5.68
CA GLU A 120 -47.36 -15.61 -5.94
C GLU A 120 -47.32 -16.67 -7.05
#